data_AF-A0AB34S9M7-F1
#
_entry.id   AF-A0AB34S9M7-F1
#
_cell.length_a   1.000
_cell.length_b   1.000
_cell.length_c   1.000
_cell.angle_alpha   90.00
_cell.angle_beta   90.00
_cell.angle_gamma   90.00
#
_symmetry.space_group_name_H-M   'P 1'
#
loop_
_entity.id
_entity.type
_entity.pdbx_description
1 polymer ?
#
loop_
_entity_poly.entity_id
_entity_poly.type
_entity_poly.pdbx_seq_one_letter_code
_entity_poly.pdbx_strand_id
1 'polypeptide(L)'
;MTTSPVNNMFIEKTRVGLDLDEDDPKLGVRGFEFDNSTSEKDCVLVIGLNPAGDEEDATNEEDDRTYLYSLKKSIKSKYVYNKYYKPIYELMNDIFDNGAKWHWCNKSWDILSKEIEHSIEYFKNKKFLDVIHEEYLKHQNSKVSIYIGDMFYYHETSSKILPLKKSISYPQYCKEMLELHIESLIEAGKSIKFVYINNSQVSQWLCDSEIKTFTVFGDRKIPVFFGGMVSGGRMDLFSKKRLVHEIKNYLNKLESKIEK
;
A
#
# COMPACT_ATOMS: atom_id res chain seq x y z
N MET A 1 8.77 21.03 3.09
CA MET A 1 9.36 20.51 1.83
C MET A 1 8.21 19.96 1.02
N THR A 2 8.04 20.44 -0.22
CA THR A 2 6.90 20.19 -1.10
C THR A 2 6.66 18.70 -1.34
N THR A 3 5.44 18.25 -1.05
CA THR A 3 4.91 16.99 -1.58
C THR A 3 5.07 16.98 -3.10
N SER A 4 5.43 15.83 -3.67
CA SER A 4 5.51 15.70 -5.13
C SER A 4 4.13 16.04 -5.73
N PRO A 5 4.05 16.80 -6.85
CA PRO A 5 2.77 17.07 -7.52
C PRO A 5 1.95 15.80 -7.81
N VAL A 6 2.64 14.66 -8.01
CA VAL A 6 2.02 13.35 -8.22
C VAL A 6 1.29 12.84 -6.97
N ASN A 7 1.85 13.06 -5.77
CA ASN A 7 1.22 12.64 -4.52
C ASN A 7 -0.05 13.45 -4.26
N ASN A 8 -0.06 14.73 -4.64
CA ASN A 8 -1.22 15.61 -4.44
C ASN A 8 -2.42 15.17 -5.29
N MET A 9 -2.22 14.46 -6.41
CA MET A 9 -3.33 13.98 -7.24
C MET A 9 -4.24 12.97 -6.50
N PHE A 10 -3.66 12.15 -5.62
CA PHE A 10 -4.42 11.18 -4.81
C PHE A 10 -5.27 11.87 -3.74
N ILE A 11 -4.69 12.89 -3.10
CA ILE A 11 -5.38 13.75 -2.15
C ILE A 11 -6.50 14.51 -2.84
N GLU A 12 -6.20 15.13 -3.98
CA GLU A 12 -7.17 15.90 -4.76
C GLU A 12 -8.33 15.03 -5.25
N LYS A 13 -8.04 13.81 -5.75
CA LYS A 13 -9.09 12.87 -6.13
C LYS A 13 -9.96 12.47 -4.95
N THR A 14 -9.37 12.28 -3.76
CA THR A 14 -10.11 12.03 -2.52
C THR A 14 -11.00 13.21 -2.15
N ARG A 15 -10.44 14.42 -2.13
CA ARG A 15 -11.14 15.67 -1.81
C ARG A 15 -12.35 15.89 -2.72
N VAL A 16 -12.16 15.79 -4.04
CA VAL A 16 -13.25 15.92 -5.03
C VAL A 16 -14.26 14.80 -4.91
N GLY A 17 -13.82 13.56 -4.66
CA GLY A 17 -14.68 12.39 -4.50
C GLY A 17 -15.60 12.48 -3.28
N LEU A 18 -15.09 13.05 -2.18
CA LEU A 18 -15.80 13.20 -0.91
C LEU A 18 -16.48 14.57 -0.73
N ASP A 19 -16.39 15.47 -1.73
CA ASP A 19 -16.96 16.83 -1.69
C ASP A 19 -16.46 17.64 -0.48
N LEU A 20 -15.17 17.50 -0.16
CA LEU A 20 -14.53 18.14 0.99
C LEU A 20 -13.98 19.53 0.65
N ASP A 21 -13.93 20.38 1.67
CA ASP A 21 -13.17 21.65 1.64
C ASP A 21 -11.66 21.36 1.55
N GLU A 22 -10.90 22.29 0.97
CA GLU A 22 -9.43 22.14 0.82
C GLU A 22 -8.71 22.09 2.18
N ASP A 23 -9.25 22.77 3.18
CA ASP A 23 -8.71 22.86 4.54
C ASP A 23 -9.33 21.83 5.50
N ASP A 24 -9.96 20.76 5.00
CA ASP A 24 -10.55 19.74 5.86
C ASP A 24 -9.46 19.07 6.72
N PRO A 25 -9.54 19.15 8.07
CA PRO A 25 -8.46 18.71 8.96
C PRO A 25 -8.25 17.19 8.99
N LYS A 26 -9.15 16.42 8.36
CA LYS A 26 -9.03 14.96 8.21
C LYS A 26 -8.53 14.55 6.84
N LEU A 27 -8.37 15.49 5.90
CA LEU A 27 -7.78 15.19 4.61
C LEU A 27 -6.32 14.77 4.80
N GLY A 28 -5.92 13.65 4.19
CA GLY A 28 -4.55 13.20 4.25
C GLY A 28 -3.64 14.23 3.58
N VAL A 29 -2.47 14.45 4.17
CA VAL A 29 -1.49 15.42 3.65
C VAL A 29 -0.48 14.73 2.72
N ARG A 30 -0.52 13.38 2.69
CA ARG A 30 0.38 12.55 1.88
C ARG A 30 -0.41 11.55 1.07
N GLY A 31 -0.35 11.70 -0.25
CA GLY A 31 -0.88 10.72 -1.17
C GLY A 31 -0.03 9.45 -1.25
N PHE A 32 -0.24 8.68 -2.31
CA PHE A 32 0.49 7.44 -2.56
C PHE A 32 2.01 7.66 -2.61
N GLU A 33 2.75 6.88 -1.83
CA GLU A 33 4.21 6.97 -1.76
C GLU A 33 4.89 5.82 -2.51
N PHE A 34 5.81 6.20 -3.40
CA PHE A 34 6.65 5.28 -4.13
C PHE A 34 8.02 5.90 -4.41
N ASP A 35 9.02 5.05 -4.62
CA ASP A 35 10.37 5.47 -4.96
C ASP A 35 10.57 5.61 -6.47
N ASN A 36 11.53 6.46 -6.85
CA ASN A 36 11.95 6.64 -8.24
C ASN A 36 13.15 5.74 -8.62
N SER A 37 13.38 4.62 -7.90
CA SER A 37 14.48 3.69 -8.27
C SER A 37 14.22 3.09 -9.64
N THR A 38 15.27 3.07 -10.46
CA THR A 38 15.24 2.53 -11.82
C THR A 38 15.76 1.09 -11.92
N SER A 39 16.42 0.58 -10.88
CA SER A 39 17.00 -0.77 -10.83
C SER A 39 15.97 -1.83 -10.40
N GLU A 40 15.12 -1.53 -9.42
CA GLU A 40 14.12 -2.44 -8.86
C GLU A 40 12.74 -2.09 -9.42
N LYS A 41 12.38 -2.80 -10.49
CA LYS A 41 11.14 -2.56 -11.23
C LYS A 41 10.00 -3.46 -10.77
N ASP A 42 10.29 -4.72 -10.49
CA ASP A 42 9.24 -5.69 -10.15
C ASP A 42 8.59 -5.36 -8.81
N CYS A 43 7.26 -5.30 -8.81
CA CYS A 43 6.53 -4.89 -7.63
C CYS A 43 5.17 -5.56 -7.47
N VAL A 44 4.63 -5.42 -6.26
CA VAL A 44 3.23 -5.69 -5.93
C VAL A 44 2.63 -4.40 -5.38
N LEU A 45 1.44 -4.08 -5.88
CA LEU A 45 0.61 -3.01 -5.34
C LEU A 45 -0.40 -3.63 -4.39
N VAL A 46 -0.38 -3.22 -3.12
CA VAL A 46 -1.39 -3.61 -2.14
C VAL A 46 -2.30 -2.42 -1.90
N ILE A 47 -3.61 -2.63 -2.02
CA ILE A 47 -4.61 -1.59 -1.80
C ILE A 47 -5.40 -1.84 -0.53
N GLY A 48 -5.39 -0.83 0.34
CA GLY A 48 -6.20 -0.77 1.55
C GLY A 48 -7.46 0.08 1.38
N LEU A 49 -8.23 0.12 2.47
CA LEU A 49 -9.26 1.12 2.72
C LEU A 49 -8.83 1.81 4.00
N ASN A 50 -7.87 2.72 3.94
CA ASN A 50 -7.43 3.40 5.14
C ASN A 50 -8.08 4.77 5.31
N PRO A 51 -9.25 4.84 5.95
CA PRO A 51 -9.54 5.93 6.84
C PRO A 51 -9.46 5.39 8.27
N ALA A 52 -8.30 4.88 8.70
CA ALA A 52 -8.09 4.72 10.14
C ALA A 52 -7.44 6.01 10.65
N GLY A 53 -7.99 6.52 11.73
CA GLY A 53 -7.49 7.72 12.39
C GLY A 53 -8.49 8.85 12.46
N ASP A 54 -7.96 10.00 12.84
CA ASP A 54 -8.67 11.28 12.98
C ASP A 54 -7.74 12.47 12.62
N GLU A 55 -8.11 13.67 13.04
CA GLU A 55 -7.36 14.91 12.81
C GLU A 55 -5.94 14.86 13.43
N GLU A 56 -5.73 14.11 14.53
CA GLU A 56 -4.40 13.92 15.11
C GLU A 56 -3.52 13.11 14.15
N ASP A 57 -4.07 12.09 13.49
CA ASP A 57 -3.35 11.29 12.52
C ASP A 57 -2.97 12.10 11.28
N ALA A 58 -3.89 12.95 10.77
CA ALA A 58 -3.59 13.87 9.68
C ALA A 58 -2.46 14.86 10.03
N THR A 59 -2.51 15.43 11.24
CA THR A 59 -1.46 16.33 11.74
C THR A 59 -0.12 15.60 11.88
N ASN A 60 -0.13 14.36 12.40
CA ASN A 60 1.08 13.56 12.51
C ASN A 60 1.68 13.30 11.11
N GLU A 61 0.88 13.06 10.06
CA GLU A 61 1.42 12.88 8.70
C GLU A 61 2.26 14.08 8.21
N GLU A 62 1.91 15.31 8.62
CA GLU A 62 2.65 16.53 8.28
C GLU A 62 4.01 16.58 8.95
N ASP A 63 4.03 16.26 10.25
CA ASP A 63 5.22 16.35 11.09
C ASP A 63 6.21 15.20 10.82
N ASP A 64 5.71 14.04 10.40
CA ASP A 64 6.43 12.77 10.41
C ASP A 64 6.71 12.21 9.00
N ARG A 65 7.82 12.66 8.38
CA ARG A 65 8.13 12.40 6.96
C ARG A 65 8.45 10.95 6.56
N THR A 66 8.55 9.97 7.45
CA THR A 66 8.99 8.60 7.04
C THR A 66 8.01 7.52 7.46
N TYR A 67 7.14 7.05 6.55
CA TYR A 67 6.28 5.90 6.83
C TYR A 67 7.05 4.57 6.69
N LEU A 68 7.20 3.86 7.80
CA LEU A 68 7.83 2.55 7.85
C LEU A 68 6.79 1.47 8.16
N TYR A 69 6.23 0.82 7.16
CA TYR A 69 5.12 -0.12 7.33
C TYR A 69 5.28 -1.16 8.46
N SER A 70 6.19 -2.12 8.30
CA SER A 70 6.48 -3.15 9.32
C SER A 70 7.95 -3.51 9.34
N LEU A 71 8.39 -4.04 10.47
CA LEU A 71 9.71 -4.63 10.64
C LEU A 71 9.54 -6.06 11.16
N LYS A 72 10.48 -6.95 10.85
CA LYS A 72 10.48 -8.30 11.42
C LYS A 72 10.49 -8.28 12.95
N LYS A 73 11.32 -7.40 13.53
CA LYS A 73 11.37 -7.11 14.96
C LYS A 73 10.36 -6.02 15.30
N SER A 74 9.32 -6.39 16.03
CA SER A 74 8.31 -5.42 16.48
C SER A 74 8.93 -4.39 17.41
N ILE A 75 8.70 -3.13 17.09
CA ILE A 75 9.04 -1.98 17.93
C ILE A 75 7.79 -1.14 18.13
N LYS A 76 7.68 -0.51 19.30
CA LYS A 76 6.59 0.42 19.59
C LYS A 76 6.98 1.78 19.04
N SER A 77 6.40 2.14 17.90
CA SER A 77 6.65 3.40 17.18
C SER A 77 5.37 3.78 16.45
N LYS A 78 5.08 5.08 16.34
CA LYS A 78 3.96 5.57 15.52
C LYS A 78 4.23 5.32 14.03
N TYR A 79 5.50 5.37 13.61
CA TYR A 79 5.91 5.07 12.24
C TYR A 79 5.70 3.62 11.81
N VAL A 80 5.71 2.65 12.74
CA VAL A 80 5.65 1.22 12.42
C VAL A 80 4.38 0.56 12.91
N TYR A 81 3.41 0.39 12.00
CA TYR A 81 2.16 -0.29 12.33
C TYR A 81 2.20 -1.79 12.05
N ASN A 82 3.03 -2.50 12.81
CA ASN A 82 3.27 -3.95 12.66
C ASN A 82 1.97 -4.79 12.63
N LYS A 83 0.93 -4.42 13.40
CA LYS A 83 -0.32 -5.20 13.44
C LYS A 83 -1.02 -5.28 12.08
N TYR A 84 -1.01 -4.18 11.33
CA TYR A 84 -1.63 -4.11 10.01
C TYR A 84 -0.69 -4.59 8.91
N TYR A 85 0.55 -4.11 8.91
CA TYR A 85 1.48 -4.33 7.79
C TYR A 85 2.24 -5.66 7.85
N LYS A 86 2.51 -6.22 9.03
CA LYS A 86 3.26 -7.49 9.15
C LYS A 86 2.56 -8.68 8.48
N PRO A 87 1.23 -8.89 8.61
CA PRO A 87 0.53 -9.93 7.87
C PRO A 87 0.66 -9.81 6.35
N ILE A 88 0.66 -8.57 5.82
CA ILE A 88 0.88 -8.29 4.40
C ILE A 88 2.30 -8.68 4.02
N TYR A 89 3.29 -8.22 4.78
CA TYR A 89 4.70 -8.53 4.56
C TYR A 89 4.98 -10.04 4.55
N GLU A 90 4.44 -10.76 5.53
CA GLU A 90 4.57 -12.22 5.61
C GLU A 90 3.88 -12.91 4.44
N LEU A 91 2.69 -12.46 4.03
CA LEU A 91 2.00 -13.00 2.85
C LEU A 91 2.84 -12.83 1.57
N MET A 92 3.40 -11.64 1.35
CA MET A 92 4.25 -11.39 0.18
C MET A 92 5.52 -12.23 0.21
N ASN A 93 6.15 -12.38 1.37
CA ASN A 93 7.33 -13.24 1.51
C ASN A 93 7.00 -14.74 1.39
N ASP A 94 5.80 -15.19 1.75
CA ASP A 94 5.32 -16.55 1.46
C ASP A 94 5.13 -16.78 -0.05
N ILE A 95 4.75 -15.73 -0.81
CA ILE A 95 4.56 -15.77 -2.27
C ILE A 95 5.90 -15.74 -3.01
N PHE A 96 6.85 -14.92 -2.56
CA PHE A 96 8.12 -14.70 -3.25
C PHE A 96 9.32 -15.38 -2.57
N ASP A 97 9.08 -16.37 -1.72
CA ASP A 97 10.12 -17.16 -1.04
C ASP A 97 11.17 -16.29 -0.31
N ASN A 98 10.69 -15.33 0.47
CA ASN A 98 11.45 -14.27 1.14
C ASN A 98 12.11 -13.23 0.22
N GLY A 99 11.70 -13.16 -1.04
CA GLY A 99 12.22 -12.23 -2.06
C GLY A 99 11.48 -10.89 -2.14
N ALA A 100 10.65 -10.54 -1.15
CA ALA A 100 9.89 -9.30 -1.12
C ALA A 100 10.42 -8.31 -0.07
N LYS A 101 10.45 -7.02 -0.41
CA LYS A 101 10.86 -5.93 0.48
C LYS A 101 9.89 -4.75 0.40
N TRP A 102 9.84 -3.93 1.44
CA TRP A 102 9.14 -2.65 1.37
C TRP A 102 9.85 -1.68 0.41
N HIS A 103 9.10 -0.79 -0.22
CA HIS A 103 9.67 0.15 -1.20
C HIS A 103 10.73 1.09 -0.61
N TRP A 104 10.68 1.41 0.69
CA TRP A 104 11.70 2.25 1.33
C TRP A 104 13.10 1.60 1.32
N CYS A 105 13.19 0.26 1.17
CA CYS A 105 14.45 -0.46 0.95
C CYS A 105 15.07 -0.22 -0.45
N ASN A 106 14.40 0.53 -1.33
CA ASN A 106 14.97 0.97 -2.62
C ASN A 106 15.75 2.29 -2.51
N LYS A 107 15.56 3.04 -1.43
CA LYS A 107 16.35 4.25 -1.17
C LYS A 107 17.76 3.84 -0.71
N SER A 108 18.76 4.65 -1.02
CA SER A 108 20.08 4.45 -0.41
C SER A 108 19.98 4.66 1.11
N TRP A 109 20.78 3.90 1.86
CA TRP A 109 20.82 4.04 3.31
C TRP A 109 21.13 5.48 3.76
N ASP A 110 22.05 6.17 3.07
CA ASP A 110 22.42 7.56 3.40
C ASP A 110 21.25 8.55 3.30
N ILE A 111 20.31 8.31 2.38
CA ILE A 111 19.10 9.13 2.25
C ILE A 111 18.08 8.73 3.32
N LEU A 112 17.80 7.43 3.42
CA LEU A 112 16.80 6.90 4.35
C LEU A 112 17.15 7.21 5.82
N SER A 113 18.40 7.02 6.22
CA SER A 113 18.88 7.32 7.58
C SER A 113 18.69 8.78 7.95
N LYS A 114 19.00 9.72 7.04
CA LYS A 114 18.77 11.16 7.28
C LYS A 114 17.30 11.52 7.39
N GLU A 115 16.43 10.86 6.63
CA GLU A 115 14.97 11.02 6.79
C GLU A 115 14.51 10.55 8.17
N ILE A 116 15.05 9.42 8.65
CA ILE A 116 14.74 8.85 9.98
C ILE A 116 15.38 9.67 11.11
N GLU A 117 16.59 10.21 10.95
CA GLU A 117 17.25 10.99 12.00
C GLU A 117 16.52 12.28 12.36
N HIS A 118 15.72 12.80 11.44
CA HIS A 118 14.82 13.94 11.69
C HIS A 118 13.49 13.54 12.33
N SER A 119 13.23 12.23 12.50
CA SER A 119 12.00 11.71 13.12
C SER A 119 11.98 11.93 14.62
N ILE A 120 10.79 12.19 15.18
CA ILE A 120 10.58 12.27 16.62
C ILE A 120 11.02 10.95 17.32
N GLU A 121 10.82 9.82 16.65
CA GLU A 121 11.14 8.51 17.21
C GLU A 121 12.63 8.29 17.39
N TYR A 122 13.44 8.79 16.46
CA TYR A 122 14.88 8.73 16.59
C TYR A 122 15.36 9.51 17.83
N PHE A 123 14.82 10.71 18.05
CA PHE A 123 15.16 11.50 19.23
C PHE A 123 14.68 10.85 20.54
N LYS A 124 13.54 10.16 20.52
CA LYS A 124 13.02 9.38 21.66
C LYS A 124 13.83 8.10 21.92
N ASN A 125 14.34 7.45 20.88
CA ASN A 125 15.08 6.20 20.99
C ASN A 125 16.06 5.99 19.82
N LYS A 126 17.33 6.34 20.01
CA LYS A 126 18.36 6.18 18.97
C LYS A 126 18.53 4.74 18.47
N LYS A 127 18.22 3.72 19.28
CA LYS A 127 18.26 2.30 18.85
C LYS A 127 17.23 1.98 17.76
N PHE A 128 16.28 2.87 17.51
CA PHE A 128 15.33 2.78 16.40
C PHE A 128 16.05 2.66 15.05
N LEU A 129 17.10 3.48 14.85
CA LEU A 129 17.87 3.50 13.62
C LEU A 129 18.62 2.18 13.39
N ASP A 130 19.22 1.61 14.45
CA ASP A 130 19.93 0.33 14.37
C ASP A 130 18.99 -0.81 13.92
N VAL A 131 17.77 -0.85 14.47
CA VAL A 131 16.77 -1.88 14.11
C VAL A 131 16.35 -1.76 12.64
N ILE A 132 16.17 -0.53 12.14
CA ILE A 132 15.80 -0.30 10.75
C ILE A 132 16.98 -0.62 9.82
N HIS A 133 18.21 -0.29 10.22
CA HIS A 133 19.41 -0.60 9.45
C HIS A 133 19.59 -2.11 9.28
N GLU A 134 19.41 -2.87 10.37
CA GLU A 134 19.46 -4.33 10.31
C GLU A 134 18.41 -4.92 9.35
N GLU A 135 17.20 -4.36 9.33
CA GLU A 135 16.13 -4.79 8.42
C GLU A 135 16.45 -4.43 6.98
N TYR A 136 16.93 -3.20 6.75
CA TYR A 136 17.37 -2.71 5.44
C TYR A 136 18.44 -3.63 4.84
N LEU A 137 19.50 -3.94 5.60
CA LEU A 137 20.60 -4.77 5.11
C LEU A 137 20.17 -6.19 4.72
N LYS A 138 19.19 -6.77 5.43
CA LYS A 138 18.63 -8.09 5.13
C LYS A 138 17.86 -8.11 3.82
N HIS A 139 17.19 -7.02 3.49
CA HIS A 139 16.18 -6.99 2.44
C HIS A 139 16.53 -6.13 1.23
N GLN A 140 17.57 -5.29 1.28
CA GLN A 140 17.95 -4.38 0.18
C GLN A 140 18.12 -5.08 -1.18
N ASN A 141 18.58 -6.35 -1.19
CA ASN A 141 18.79 -7.12 -2.42
C ASN A 141 17.56 -7.91 -2.90
N SER A 142 16.42 -7.82 -2.19
CA SER A 142 15.18 -8.47 -2.60
C SER A 142 14.65 -7.82 -3.86
N LYS A 143 14.13 -8.61 -4.80
CA LYS A 143 13.81 -8.15 -6.16
C LYS A 143 12.40 -7.55 -6.29
N VAL A 144 11.49 -7.92 -5.40
CA VAL A 144 10.09 -7.50 -5.47
C VAL A 144 9.80 -6.46 -4.41
N SER A 145 9.41 -5.26 -4.85
CA SER A 145 9.01 -4.17 -3.95
C SER A 145 7.52 -4.22 -3.65
N ILE A 146 7.15 -4.01 -2.39
CA ILE A 146 5.77 -3.88 -1.94
C ILE A 146 5.45 -2.39 -1.80
N TYR A 147 4.44 -1.94 -2.54
CA TYR A 147 3.84 -0.61 -2.42
C TYR A 147 2.47 -0.74 -1.77
N ILE A 148 2.16 0.16 -0.84
CA ILE A 148 0.82 0.27 -0.24
C ILE A 148 0.17 1.55 -0.73
N GLY A 149 -1.01 1.43 -1.33
CA GLY A 149 -1.90 2.55 -1.63
C GLY A 149 -3.24 2.39 -0.93
N ASP A 150 -4.02 3.47 -0.90
CA ASP A 150 -5.32 3.51 -0.27
C ASP A 150 -6.37 4.06 -1.21
N MET A 151 -7.62 3.60 -1.07
CA MET A 151 -8.72 4.12 -1.89
C MET A 151 -9.10 5.56 -1.52
N PHE A 152 -8.92 5.93 -0.25
CA PHE A 152 -9.23 7.26 0.24
C PHE A 152 -8.08 7.72 1.12
N TYR A 153 -7.56 8.90 0.83
CA TYR A 153 -6.53 9.56 1.64
C TYR A 153 -7.21 10.55 2.59
N TYR A 154 -7.96 10.01 3.55
CA TYR A 154 -8.80 10.75 4.47
C TYR A 154 -8.92 9.98 5.78
N HIS A 155 -8.75 10.63 6.93
CA HIS A 155 -8.72 9.99 8.23
C HIS A 155 -10.11 9.98 8.88
N GLU A 156 -10.80 8.84 8.83
CA GLU A 156 -12.13 8.67 9.43
C GLU A 156 -12.39 7.23 9.86
N THR A 157 -12.08 6.96 11.13
CA THR A 157 -12.18 5.63 11.76
C THR A 157 -13.51 4.90 11.50
N SER A 158 -14.60 5.62 11.23
CA SER A 158 -15.84 5.03 10.74
C SER A 158 -15.93 5.00 9.21
N SER A 159 -15.30 3.99 8.59
CA SER A 159 -15.38 3.74 7.13
C SER A 159 -16.81 3.62 6.54
N LYS A 160 -17.84 3.41 7.37
CA LYS A 160 -19.25 3.42 6.96
C LYS A 160 -19.81 4.82 6.69
N ILE A 161 -19.03 5.87 6.93
CA ILE A 161 -19.46 7.28 6.91
C ILE A 161 -18.68 8.09 5.86
N LEU A 162 -17.93 7.46 4.94
CA LEU A 162 -17.27 8.21 3.87
C LEU A 162 -18.34 8.98 3.04
N PRO A 163 -18.30 10.33 3.03
CA PRO A 163 -19.37 11.15 2.44
C PRO A 163 -19.18 11.25 0.93
N LEU A 164 -19.17 10.12 0.22
CA LEU A 164 -18.98 10.13 -1.24
C LEU A 164 -20.02 11.04 -1.90
N LYS A 165 -19.55 11.94 -2.77
CA LYS A 165 -20.40 12.88 -3.51
C LYS A 165 -21.53 12.13 -4.20
N LYS A 166 -22.77 12.60 -4.05
CA LYS A 166 -23.99 11.87 -4.50
C LYS A 166 -23.97 11.44 -5.98
N SER A 167 -23.24 12.15 -6.84
CA SER A 167 -23.11 11.86 -8.26
C SER A 167 -22.08 10.76 -8.58
N ILE A 168 -21.32 10.28 -7.59
CA ILE A 168 -20.24 9.31 -7.73
C ILE A 168 -20.65 8.04 -7.00
N SER A 169 -20.43 6.87 -7.63
CA SER A 169 -20.62 5.59 -6.97
C SER A 169 -19.30 5.05 -6.43
N TYR A 170 -19.33 4.30 -5.32
CA TYR A 170 -18.13 3.66 -4.76
C TYR A 170 -17.39 2.77 -5.78
N PRO A 171 -18.08 1.92 -6.57
CA PRO A 171 -17.42 1.13 -7.61
C PRO A 171 -16.68 1.98 -8.62
N GLN A 172 -17.30 3.06 -9.12
CA GLN A 172 -16.67 3.96 -10.08
C GLN A 172 -15.42 4.61 -9.46
N TYR A 173 -15.57 5.21 -8.28
CA TYR A 173 -14.46 5.89 -7.61
C TYR A 173 -13.29 4.95 -7.32
N CYS A 174 -13.56 3.75 -6.80
CA CYS A 174 -12.52 2.75 -6.52
C CYS A 174 -11.83 2.25 -7.78
N LYS A 175 -12.55 2.09 -8.91
CA LYS A 175 -11.94 1.72 -10.20
C LYS A 175 -10.99 2.82 -10.68
N GLU A 176 -11.44 4.08 -10.68
CA GLU A 176 -10.61 5.20 -11.11
C GLU A 176 -9.40 5.44 -10.18
N MET A 177 -9.57 5.26 -8.86
CA MET A 177 -8.47 5.40 -7.90
C MET A 177 -7.46 4.26 -8.06
N LEU A 178 -7.92 3.02 -8.28
CA LEU A 178 -7.03 1.89 -8.57
C LEU A 178 -6.23 2.12 -9.86
N GLU A 179 -6.89 2.62 -10.91
CA GLU A 179 -6.24 2.98 -12.16
C GLU A 179 -5.16 4.05 -11.95
N LEU A 180 -5.45 5.09 -11.16
CA LEU A 180 -4.47 6.13 -10.82
C LEU A 180 -3.21 5.57 -10.14
N HIS A 181 -3.35 4.63 -9.20
CA HIS A 181 -2.21 3.97 -8.56
C HIS A 181 -1.39 3.14 -9.55
N ILE A 182 -2.07 2.37 -10.41
CA ILE A 182 -1.45 1.53 -11.43
C ILE A 182 -0.64 2.37 -12.41
N GLU A 183 -1.26 3.42 -12.97
CA GLU A 183 -0.60 4.30 -13.94
C GLU A 183 0.58 5.04 -13.30
N SER A 184 0.46 5.53 -12.06
CA SER A 184 1.58 6.20 -11.37
C SER A 184 2.80 5.28 -11.20
N LEU A 185 2.60 4.01 -10.84
CA LEU A 185 3.70 3.04 -10.74
C LEU A 185 4.30 2.72 -12.11
N ILE A 186 3.47 2.59 -13.14
CA ILE A 186 3.93 2.30 -14.50
C ILE A 186 4.74 3.48 -15.07
N GLU A 187 4.27 4.70 -14.87
CA GLU A 187 4.97 5.93 -15.25
C GLU A 187 6.32 6.06 -14.51
N ALA A 188 6.37 5.59 -13.25
CA ALA A 188 7.61 5.46 -12.49
C ALA A 188 8.51 4.28 -12.94
N GLY A 189 8.15 3.58 -14.02
CA GLY A 189 8.94 2.49 -14.60
C GLY A 189 8.83 1.16 -13.85
N LYS A 190 7.82 0.99 -12.99
CA LYS A 190 7.58 -0.24 -12.24
C LYS A 190 6.81 -1.27 -13.05
N SER A 191 7.07 -2.53 -12.71
CA SER A 191 6.53 -3.75 -13.33
C SER A 191 5.62 -4.44 -12.30
N ILE A 192 4.33 -4.11 -12.35
CA ILE A 192 3.34 -4.63 -11.40
C ILE A 192 3.07 -6.10 -11.72
N LYS A 193 3.52 -7.00 -10.85
CA LYS A 193 3.25 -8.45 -10.96
C LYS A 193 1.79 -8.76 -10.70
N PHE A 194 1.20 -8.11 -9.69
CA PHE A 194 -0.22 -8.14 -9.37
C PHE A 194 -0.61 -7.03 -8.39
N VAL A 195 -1.92 -6.81 -8.29
CA VAL A 195 -2.56 -6.02 -7.25
C VAL A 195 -3.17 -6.96 -6.21
N TYR A 196 -2.99 -6.64 -4.94
CA TYR A 196 -3.63 -7.33 -3.82
C TYR A 196 -4.56 -6.37 -3.07
N ILE A 197 -5.86 -6.65 -3.10
CA ILE A 197 -6.85 -5.85 -2.36
C ILE A 197 -6.95 -6.42 -0.94
N ASN A 198 -6.39 -5.70 0.03
CA ASN A 198 -6.31 -6.10 1.43
C ASN A 198 -7.47 -5.53 2.28
N ASN A 199 -8.65 -5.34 1.67
CA ASN A 199 -9.83 -4.86 2.36
C ASN A 199 -11.11 -5.45 1.77
N SER A 200 -12.01 -5.90 2.63
CA SER A 200 -13.24 -6.58 2.19
C SER A 200 -14.27 -5.66 1.58
N GLN A 201 -14.42 -4.45 2.12
CA GLN A 201 -15.33 -3.45 1.60
C GLN A 201 -14.88 -2.97 0.20
N VAL A 202 -13.57 -2.72 0.03
CA VAL A 202 -13.00 -2.38 -1.30
C VAL A 202 -13.13 -3.53 -2.27
N SER A 203 -12.93 -4.78 -1.81
CA SER A 203 -13.16 -5.95 -2.65
C SER A 203 -14.61 -6.00 -3.14
N GLN A 204 -15.58 -5.68 -2.29
CA GLN A 204 -17.00 -5.61 -2.68
C GLN A 204 -17.30 -4.44 -3.62
N TRP A 205 -16.66 -3.28 -3.45
CA TRP A 205 -16.86 -2.15 -4.37
C TRP A 205 -16.23 -2.40 -5.75
N LEU A 206 -15.12 -3.11 -5.83
CA LEU A 206 -14.47 -3.46 -7.09
C LEU A 206 -15.13 -4.65 -7.80
N CYS A 207 -15.74 -5.58 -7.06
CA CYS A 207 -16.48 -6.70 -7.60
C CYS A 207 -17.95 -6.29 -7.80
N ASP A 208 -18.37 -6.08 -9.05
CA ASP A 208 -19.74 -5.72 -9.44
C ASP A 208 -20.75 -6.86 -9.14
N SER A 209 -21.00 -7.15 -7.86
CA SER A 209 -21.91 -8.15 -7.26
C SER A 209 -21.50 -9.64 -7.25
N GLU A 210 -20.49 -10.07 -8.01
CA GLU A 210 -20.04 -11.48 -8.03
C GLU A 210 -18.91 -11.77 -7.03
N ILE A 211 -19.01 -12.87 -6.29
CA ILE A 211 -17.95 -13.34 -5.40
C ILE A 211 -16.79 -13.91 -6.22
N LYS A 212 -15.67 -13.17 -6.26
CA LYS A 212 -14.44 -13.54 -6.99
C LYS A 212 -13.21 -13.37 -6.11
N THR A 213 -12.28 -14.31 -6.21
CA THR A 213 -10.97 -14.24 -5.53
C THR A 213 -9.90 -13.61 -6.42
N PHE A 214 -10.20 -13.48 -7.71
CA PHE A 214 -9.31 -13.02 -8.75
C PHE A 214 -10.09 -12.31 -9.86
N THR A 215 -9.51 -11.26 -10.41
CA THR A 215 -9.95 -10.63 -11.66
C THR A 215 -8.75 -10.08 -12.42
N VAL A 216 -9.03 -9.54 -13.60
CA VAL A 216 -8.07 -8.82 -14.44
C VAL A 216 -8.61 -7.41 -14.63
N PHE A 217 -7.78 -6.39 -14.36
CA PHE A 217 -8.18 -4.99 -14.33
C PHE A 217 -7.53 -4.19 -15.47
N GLY A 218 -8.35 -3.32 -16.08
CA GLY A 218 -7.95 -2.39 -17.14
C GLY A 218 -7.50 -3.07 -18.44
N ASP A 219 -7.21 -2.24 -19.45
CA ASP A 219 -6.76 -2.70 -20.76
C ASP A 219 -5.40 -3.39 -20.71
N ARG A 220 -4.56 -2.99 -19.75
CA ARG A 220 -3.25 -3.60 -19.47
C ARG A 220 -3.33 -4.99 -18.85
N LYS A 221 -4.54 -5.48 -18.55
CA LYS A 221 -4.80 -6.81 -18.00
C LYS A 221 -4.00 -7.10 -16.73
N ILE A 222 -3.99 -6.15 -15.80
CA ILE A 222 -3.28 -6.31 -14.52
C ILE A 222 -4.04 -7.32 -13.66
N PRO A 223 -3.39 -8.39 -13.16
CA PRO A 223 -4.04 -9.35 -12.27
C PRO A 223 -4.33 -8.73 -10.91
N VAL A 224 -5.55 -8.92 -10.41
CA VAL A 224 -6.01 -8.42 -9.11
C VAL A 224 -6.52 -9.57 -8.27
N PHE A 225 -5.97 -9.72 -7.07
CA PHE A 225 -6.36 -10.74 -6.10
C PHE A 225 -7.03 -10.10 -4.89
N PHE A 226 -8.10 -10.72 -4.40
CA PHE A 226 -8.89 -10.19 -3.28
C PHE A 226 -8.61 -10.98 -2.00
N GLY A 227 -8.15 -10.28 -0.95
CA GLY A 227 -7.81 -10.87 0.35
C GLY A 227 -9.00 -11.34 1.19
N GLY A 228 -10.21 -10.91 0.84
CA GLY A 228 -11.43 -11.50 1.37
C GLY A 228 -12.64 -10.63 1.08
N MET A 229 -13.71 -11.21 0.51
CA MET A 229 -14.98 -10.50 0.26
C MET A 229 -16.02 -10.67 1.37
N VAL A 230 -15.88 -11.73 2.18
CA VAL A 230 -16.93 -12.22 3.10
C VAL A 230 -16.51 -12.13 4.57
N SER A 231 -15.21 -12.20 4.86
CA SER A 231 -14.71 -12.06 6.23
C SER A 231 -14.59 -10.58 6.59
N GLY A 232 -15.46 -10.09 7.46
CA GLY A 232 -15.33 -8.77 8.13
C GLY A 232 -14.16 -8.71 9.13
N GLY A 233 -13.02 -9.35 8.82
CA GLY A 233 -11.91 -9.52 9.76
C GLY A 233 -10.68 -10.22 9.15
N ARG A 234 -9.78 -10.67 10.05
CA ARG A 234 -8.48 -11.30 9.74
C ARG A 234 -8.67 -12.58 8.91
N MET A 235 -8.00 -12.65 7.75
CA MET A 235 -7.97 -13.85 6.91
C MET A 235 -7.45 -15.06 7.69
N ASP A 236 -8.19 -16.16 7.68
CA ASP A 236 -7.80 -17.40 8.34
C ASP A 236 -6.64 -18.11 7.61
N LEU A 237 -6.04 -19.11 8.26
CA LEU A 237 -4.86 -19.81 7.73
C LEU A 237 -5.14 -20.56 6.42
N PHE A 238 -6.33 -21.14 6.28
CA PHE A 238 -6.71 -21.85 5.05
C PHE A 238 -6.87 -20.86 3.90
N SER A 239 -7.59 -19.76 4.12
CA SER A 239 -7.76 -18.68 3.14
C SER A 239 -6.42 -18.07 2.73
N LYS A 240 -5.49 -17.87 3.68
CA LYS A 240 -4.13 -17.41 3.40
C LYS A 240 -3.38 -18.40 2.49
N LYS A 241 -3.35 -19.69 2.85
CA LYS A 241 -2.65 -20.71 2.05
C LYS A 241 -3.23 -20.85 0.64
N ARG A 242 -4.56 -20.80 0.52
CA ARG A 242 -5.26 -20.83 -0.77
C ARG A 242 -4.84 -19.65 -1.64
N LEU A 243 -4.82 -18.43 -1.08
CA LEU A 243 -4.41 -17.22 -1.78
C LEU A 243 -2.95 -17.29 -2.24
N VAL A 244 -2.03 -17.72 -1.37
CA VAL A 244 -0.61 -17.92 -1.73
C VAL A 244 -0.49 -18.88 -2.91
N HIS A 245 -1.20 -20.01 -2.87
CA HIS A 245 -1.15 -21.01 -3.95
C HIS A 245 -1.75 -20.46 -5.26
N GLU A 246 -2.86 -19.74 -5.19
CA GLU A 246 -3.52 -19.12 -6.34
C GLU A 246 -2.60 -18.12 -7.05
N ILE A 247 -1.95 -17.24 -6.27
CA ILE A 247 -0.99 -16.24 -6.79
C ILE A 247 0.25 -16.93 -7.37
N LYS A 248 0.88 -17.86 -6.64
CA LYS A 248 2.06 -18.60 -7.14
C LYS A 248 1.75 -19.33 -8.46
N ASN A 249 0.60 -20.00 -8.55
CA ASN A 249 0.18 -20.67 -9.77
C ASN A 249 0.00 -19.70 -10.94
N TYR A 250 -0.54 -18.50 -10.68
CA TYR A 250 -0.70 -17.48 -11.70
C TYR A 250 0.66 -16.96 -12.20
N LEU A 251 1.57 -16.64 -11.29
CA LEU A 251 2.92 -16.17 -11.63
C LEU A 251 3.70 -17.21 -12.45
N ASN A 252 3.69 -18.48 -12.05
CA ASN A 252 4.37 -19.56 -12.78
C ASN A 252 3.81 -19.75 -14.21
N LYS A 253 2.50 -19.53 -14.41
CA LYS A 253 1.86 -19.57 -15.73
C LYS A 253 2.27 -18.41 -16.64
N LEU A 254 2.70 -17.28 -16.07
CA LEU A 254 3.24 -16.16 -16.84
C LEU A 254 4.69 -16.43 -17.24
N GLU A 255 5.51 -16.92 -16.30
CA GLU A 255 6.93 -17.23 -16.57
C GLU A 255 7.10 -18.31 -17.65
N SER A 256 6.30 -19.38 -17.58
CA SER A 256 6.30 -20.44 -18.60
C SER A 256 5.85 -20.01 -20.00
N LYS A 257 5.26 -18.81 -20.15
CA LYS A 257 4.91 -18.22 -21.45
C LYS A 257 6.04 -17.35 -22.02
N ILE A 258 7.02 -16.96 -21.21
CA ILE A 258 8.16 -16.12 -21.61
C ILE A 258 9.33 -17.00 -22.09
N GLU A 259 9.40 -18.27 -21.67
CA GLU A 259 10.44 -19.24 -22.09
C GLU A 259 10.13 -19.99 -23.42
N LYS A 260 9.24 -19.47 -24.27
CA LYS A 260 8.92 -20.01 -25.61
C LYS A 260 9.04 -18.95 -26.68
#